data_AF-A0A558JAJ5-F1
#
_entry.id   AF-A0A558JAJ5-F1
#
_cell.length_a   1.000
_cell.length_b   1.000
_cell.length_c   1.000
_cell.angle_alpha   90.00
_cell.angle_beta   90.00
_cell.angle_gamma   90.00
#
_symmetry.space_group_name_H-M   'P 1'
#
loop_
_entity.id
_entity.type
_entity.pdbx_description
1 polymer ?
#
loop_
_entity_poly.entity_id
_entity_poly.type
_entity_poly.pdbx_seq_one_letter_code
_entity_poly.pdbx_strand_id
1 'polypeptide(L)'
;MKSRSPPTSGLYEIILIKTLVFESSGQVKFTWSAVDHNQEGSMYRVVIVLCIFLAGCTTKLWEPKPERLMAVNGFYVNKETNDLVVTTRREAFLFPSQQQLGQALMLSREVEFLPEFSGFSLSSSNVVTGSIKLTLHKQNPSAELVSQLAALGFTKNPVTDSFHLIREIRGERYTIEGSLPLEKLEKEYQVSMSMPRGPIDTAGRVIATPVAITFDAAATVVAIPLFALFAVSQGLLGP
;
A
#
# COMPACT_ATOMS: atom_id res chain seq x y z
N MET A 1 -88.14 12.01 -24.30
CA MET A 1 -87.41 10.78 -24.69
C MET A 1 -86.43 11.11 -25.79
N LYS A 2 -85.12 11.11 -25.50
CA LYS A 2 -84.06 11.10 -26.51
C LYS A 2 -82.91 10.27 -25.97
N SER A 3 -82.78 9.07 -26.53
CA SER A 3 -81.68 8.13 -26.34
C SER A 3 -80.35 8.77 -26.75
N ARG A 4 -79.32 8.64 -25.91
CA ARG A 4 -77.90 8.74 -26.30
C ARG A 4 -77.12 7.59 -25.67
N SER A 5 -76.50 6.83 -26.55
CA SER A 5 -75.52 5.76 -26.29
C SER A 5 -74.25 6.27 -25.59
N PRO A 6 -73.56 5.42 -24.81
CA PRO A 6 -72.27 5.76 -24.19
C PRO A 6 -71.12 5.56 -25.19
N PRO A 7 -70.09 6.43 -25.24
CA PRO A 7 -68.83 6.08 -25.88
C PRO A 7 -67.90 5.40 -24.86
N THR A 8 -67.62 4.12 -25.17
CA THR A 8 -66.30 3.48 -25.17
C THR A 8 -65.35 3.71 -23.99
N SER A 9 -65.17 2.62 -23.23
CA SER A 9 -64.07 2.28 -22.33
C SER A 9 -62.69 2.68 -22.87
N GLY A 10 -62.03 3.64 -22.19
CA GLY A 10 -60.58 3.79 -22.24
C GLY A 10 -59.95 2.88 -21.20
N LEU A 11 -59.07 1.97 -21.64
CA LEU A 11 -58.21 1.18 -20.75
C LEU A 11 -57.16 2.11 -20.12
N TYR A 12 -57.27 2.34 -18.83
CA TYR A 12 -56.27 3.05 -18.04
C TYR A 12 -55.12 2.07 -17.74
N GLU A 13 -53.96 2.29 -18.32
CA GLU A 13 -52.76 1.51 -18.05
C GLU A 13 -52.04 2.12 -16.84
N ILE A 14 -52.25 1.56 -15.64
CA ILE A 14 -51.59 1.99 -14.41
C ILE A 14 -50.23 1.30 -14.34
N ILE A 15 -49.14 2.06 -14.48
CA ILE A 15 -47.78 1.54 -14.30
C ILE A 15 -47.43 1.65 -12.81
N LEU A 16 -47.29 0.49 -12.15
CA LEU A 16 -46.81 0.41 -10.77
C LEU A 16 -45.27 0.40 -10.75
N ILE A 17 -44.67 1.47 -10.26
CA ILE A 17 -43.22 1.56 -10.06
C ILE A 17 -42.90 1.14 -8.63
N LYS A 18 -41.99 0.16 -8.49
CA LYS A 18 -41.53 -0.34 -7.20
C LYS A 18 -40.28 0.43 -6.79
N THR A 19 -40.41 1.37 -5.87
CA THR A 19 -39.28 2.18 -5.38
C THR A 19 -38.75 1.59 -4.08
N LEU A 20 -37.43 1.46 -4.02
CA LEU A 20 -36.70 0.92 -2.87
C LEU A 20 -36.25 2.10 -2.00
N VAL A 21 -36.81 2.21 -0.80
CA VAL A 21 -36.44 3.27 0.15
C VAL A 21 -35.71 2.64 1.32
N PHE A 22 -34.49 3.09 1.56
CA PHE A 22 -33.67 2.67 2.69
C PHE A 22 -33.84 3.67 3.83
N GLU A 23 -34.35 3.17 4.96
CA GLU A 23 -34.54 3.95 6.18
C GLU A 23 -33.29 3.83 7.06
N SER A 24 -32.95 4.88 7.82
CA SER A 24 -31.70 4.96 8.61
C SER A 24 -31.59 3.92 9.74
N SER A 25 -32.64 3.14 9.97
CA SER A 25 -32.71 2.01 10.91
C SER A 25 -32.27 0.66 10.29
N GLY A 26 -31.89 0.62 9.01
CA GLY A 26 -31.38 -0.59 8.34
C GLY A 26 -32.46 -1.58 7.89
N GLN A 27 -33.74 -1.22 7.96
CA GLN A 27 -34.86 -2.00 7.43
C GLN A 27 -35.21 -1.54 6.00
N VAL A 28 -35.49 -2.50 5.11
CA VAL A 28 -35.88 -2.24 3.72
C VAL A 28 -37.40 -2.31 3.60
N LYS A 29 -38.03 -1.20 3.23
CA LYS A 29 -39.48 -1.12 3.03
C LYS A 29 -39.79 -0.87 1.56
N PHE A 30 -40.69 -1.69 1.01
CA PHE A 30 -41.19 -1.51 -0.34
C PHE A 30 -42.49 -0.72 -0.29
N THR A 31 -42.52 0.44 -0.93
CA THR A 31 -43.74 1.24 -1.08
C THR A 31 -44.16 1.27 -2.54
N TRP A 32 -45.46 1.17 -2.76
CA TRP A 32 -46.07 1.28 -4.08
C TRP A 32 -46.64 2.69 -4.21
N SER A 33 -46.28 3.40 -5.26
CA SER A 33 -46.91 4.66 -5.63
C SER A 33 -47.52 4.53 -7.02
N ALA A 34 -48.81 4.84 -7.12
CA ALA A 34 -49.49 4.99 -8.39
C ALA A 34 -49.18 6.38 -8.96
N VAL A 35 -48.78 6.44 -10.23
CA VAL A 35 -48.54 7.70 -10.93
C VAL A 35 -49.72 7.91 -11.89
N ASP A 36 -50.61 8.85 -11.55
CA ASP A 36 -51.72 9.22 -12.43
C ASP A 36 -51.22 10.10 -13.57
N HIS A 37 -51.45 9.63 -14.80
CA HIS A 37 -50.87 10.19 -16.00
C HIS A 37 -51.77 11.28 -16.60
N ASN A 38 -52.07 12.35 -15.84
CA ASN A 38 -52.86 13.47 -16.35
C ASN A 38 -51.96 14.69 -16.67
N GLN A 39 -51.70 14.86 -17.97
CA GLN A 39 -51.45 16.14 -18.65
C GLN A 39 -50.34 17.11 -18.16
N GLU A 40 -49.18 16.64 -17.71
CA GLU A 40 -47.94 17.47 -17.68
C GLU A 40 -46.72 16.67 -18.22
N GLY A 41 -46.92 16.05 -19.38
CA GLY A 41 -46.08 15.04 -20.07
C GLY A 41 -44.58 15.30 -20.25
N SER A 42 -44.13 16.55 -20.18
CA SER A 42 -42.81 16.95 -20.70
C SER A 42 -41.76 17.12 -19.60
N MET A 43 -42.12 17.68 -18.44
CA MET A 43 -41.13 18.10 -17.45
C MET A 43 -40.62 16.94 -16.58
N TYR A 44 -41.47 15.98 -16.21
CA TYR A 44 -41.06 14.82 -15.39
C TYR A 44 -40.16 13.84 -16.16
N ARG A 45 -40.33 13.73 -17.49
CA ARG A 45 -39.48 12.87 -18.33
C ARG A 45 -38.03 13.36 -18.34
N VAL A 46 -37.83 14.68 -18.37
CA VAL A 46 -36.50 15.30 -18.32
C VAL A 46 -35.85 15.08 -16.95
N VAL A 47 -36.62 15.21 -15.86
CA VAL A 47 -36.12 14.99 -14.49
C VAL A 47 -35.69 13.53 -14.26
N ILE A 48 -36.48 12.56 -14.73
CA ILE A 48 -36.13 11.13 -14.59
C ILE A 48 -34.86 10.79 -15.38
N VAL A 49 -34.74 11.27 -16.62
CA VAL A 49 -33.53 11.06 -17.43
C VAL A 49 -32.31 11.69 -16.76
N LEU A 50 -32.42 12.90 -16.23
CA LEU A 50 -31.34 13.59 -15.53
C LEU A 50 -30.88 12.83 -14.27
N CYS A 51 -31.80 12.27 -13.49
CA CYS A 51 -31.48 11.47 -12.31
C CYS A 51 -30.69 10.19 -12.66
N ILE A 52 -30.98 9.54 -13.80
CA ILE A 52 -30.25 8.34 -14.24
C ILE A 52 -28.80 8.70 -14.64
N PHE A 53 -28.58 9.85 -15.28
CA PHE A 53 -27.23 10.32 -15.61
C PHE A 53 -26.40 10.71 -14.37
N LEU A 54 -27.05 11.20 -13.30
CA LEU A 54 -26.35 11.55 -12.05
C LEU A 54 -25.99 10.32 -11.20
N ALA A 55 -26.75 9.23 -11.29
CA ALA A 55 -26.45 7.98 -10.58
C ALA A 55 -25.19 7.25 -11.12
N GLY A 56 -24.79 7.53 -12.36
CA GLY A 56 -23.64 6.88 -13.01
C GLY A 56 -22.27 7.38 -12.58
N CYS A 57 -22.17 8.57 -11.97
CA CYS A 57 -20.88 9.19 -11.62
C CYS A 57 -20.31 8.76 -10.25
N THR A 58 -21.10 8.10 -9.39
CA THR A 58 -20.67 7.80 -8.00
C THR A 58 -19.98 6.44 -7.84
N THR A 59 -20.08 5.53 -8.82
CA THR A 59 -19.57 4.16 -8.71
C THR A 59 -18.05 4.09 -8.59
N LYS A 60 -17.30 4.95 -9.30
CA LYS A 60 -15.83 4.98 -9.25
C LYS A 60 -15.24 5.37 -7.90
N LEU A 61 -16.01 6.00 -7.01
CA LEU A 61 -15.50 6.38 -5.69
C LEU A 61 -15.36 5.15 -4.77
N TRP A 62 -16.26 4.18 -4.93
CA TRP A 62 -16.40 3.01 -4.04
C TRP A 62 -15.65 1.76 -4.52
N GLU A 63 -15.04 1.78 -5.70
CA GLU A 63 -14.21 0.66 -6.18
C GLU A 63 -13.02 0.42 -5.24
N PRO A 64 -12.69 -0.82 -4.87
CA PRO A 64 -11.47 -1.09 -4.11
C PRO A 64 -10.24 -0.46 -4.79
N LYS A 65 -9.29 0.03 -3.99
CA LYS A 65 -8.02 0.51 -4.55
C LYS A 65 -7.36 -0.63 -5.35
N PRO A 66 -6.75 -0.34 -6.51
CA PRO A 66 -6.09 -1.38 -7.27
C PRO A 66 -4.97 -2.02 -6.44
N GLU A 67 -4.93 -3.34 -6.41
CA GLU A 67 -3.88 -4.11 -5.73
C GLU A 67 -2.82 -4.57 -6.74
N ARG A 68 -1.57 -4.60 -6.29
CA ARG A 68 -0.44 -5.11 -7.06
C ARG A 68 0.40 -6.04 -6.20
N LEU A 69 0.74 -7.21 -6.75
CA LEU A 69 1.67 -8.14 -6.11
C LEU A 69 3.11 -7.70 -6.36
N MET A 70 3.85 -7.54 -5.26
CA MET A 70 5.28 -7.20 -5.23
C MET A 70 6.08 -8.43 -4.83
N ALA A 71 7.00 -8.85 -5.71
CA ALA A 71 7.93 -9.93 -5.42
C ALA A 71 9.18 -9.36 -4.74
N VAL A 72 9.21 -9.46 -3.41
CA VAL A 72 10.36 -9.09 -2.57
C VAL A 72 11.44 -10.15 -2.73
N ASN A 73 12.63 -9.73 -3.15
CA ASN A 73 13.73 -10.63 -3.51
C ASN A 73 15.01 -10.40 -2.72
N GLY A 74 15.03 -9.40 -1.84
CA GLY A 74 16.24 -9.01 -1.10
C GLY A 74 15.92 -7.99 -0.02
N PHE A 75 16.80 -7.94 0.99
CA PHE A 75 16.82 -6.86 1.95
C PHE A 75 18.25 -6.57 2.41
N TYR A 76 18.46 -5.36 2.93
CA TYR A 76 19.71 -4.90 3.52
C TYR A 76 19.42 -4.04 4.73
N VAL A 77 20.21 -4.20 5.78
CA VAL A 77 20.12 -3.41 7.00
C VAL A 77 21.41 -2.63 7.15
N ASN A 78 21.31 -1.30 7.15
CA ASN A 78 22.45 -0.44 7.44
C ASN A 78 22.76 -0.52 8.94
N LYS A 79 23.98 -0.93 9.30
CA LYS A 79 24.40 -1.06 10.70
C LYS A 79 24.60 0.27 11.42
N GLU A 80 24.85 1.35 10.68
CA GLU A 80 25.10 2.68 11.24
C GLU A 80 23.78 3.42 11.48
N THR A 81 22.90 3.46 10.47
CA THR A 81 21.63 4.21 10.55
C THR A 81 20.44 3.36 11.01
N ASN A 82 20.58 2.03 11.01
CA ASN A 82 19.47 1.08 11.21
C ASN A 82 18.35 1.18 10.16
N ASP A 83 18.66 1.71 8.98
CA ASP A 83 17.72 1.74 7.87
C ASP A 83 17.59 0.36 7.22
N LEU A 84 16.36 0.00 6.90
CA LEU A 84 16.02 -1.23 6.20
C LEU A 84 15.72 -0.89 4.73
N VAL A 85 16.52 -1.44 3.83
CA VAL A 85 16.26 -1.40 2.39
C VAL A 85 15.68 -2.74 1.98
N VAL A 86 14.53 -2.72 1.32
CA VAL A 86 13.88 -3.91 0.76
C VAL A 86 13.84 -3.79 -0.75
N THR A 87 14.23 -4.82 -1.47
CA THR A 87 14.25 -4.82 -2.93
C THR A 87 13.23 -5.76 -3.53
N THR A 88 12.78 -5.38 -4.70
CA THR A 88 11.99 -6.21 -5.61
C THR A 88 12.72 -6.33 -6.94
N ARG A 89 12.02 -6.77 -7.98
CA ARG A 89 12.58 -6.86 -9.34
C ARG A 89 12.81 -5.50 -10.01
N ARG A 90 12.09 -4.44 -9.62
CA ARG A 90 12.12 -3.12 -10.30
C ARG A 90 12.18 -1.93 -9.35
N GLU A 91 11.84 -2.14 -8.10
CA GLU A 91 11.67 -1.09 -7.10
C GLU A 91 12.43 -1.46 -5.82
N ALA A 92 12.91 -0.45 -5.12
CA ALA A 92 13.46 -0.55 -3.77
C ALA A 92 12.59 0.26 -2.82
N PHE A 93 12.58 -0.13 -1.54
CA PHE A 93 11.86 0.55 -0.49
C PHE A 93 12.81 0.82 0.65
N LEU A 94 12.88 2.08 1.11
CA LEU A 94 13.69 2.49 2.23
C LEU A 94 12.79 2.76 3.44
N PHE A 95 13.01 2.01 4.50
CA PHE A 95 12.32 2.14 5.78
C PHE A 95 13.31 2.63 6.84
N PRO A 96 13.25 3.91 7.24
CA PRO A 96 14.21 4.45 8.18
C PRO A 96 14.01 3.91 9.60
N SER A 97 15.09 3.84 10.36
CA SER A 97 15.10 3.58 11.82
C SER A 97 14.38 2.30 12.25
N GLN A 98 14.57 1.19 11.53
CA GLN A 98 13.92 -0.09 11.79
C GLN A 98 14.78 -1.05 12.63
N GLN A 99 15.45 -0.56 13.68
CA GLN A 99 16.49 -1.32 14.41
C GLN A 99 16.06 -2.74 14.82
N GLN A 100 14.92 -2.87 15.52
CA GLN A 100 14.46 -4.18 16.02
C GLN A 100 14.09 -5.13 14.87
N LEU A 101 13.38 -4.63 13.86
CA LEU A 101 12.99 -5.43 12.70
C LEU A 101 14.22 -5.82 11.86
N GLY A 102 15.14 -4.89 11.63
CA GLY A 102 16.39 -5.14 10.92
C GLY A 102 17.24 -6.20 11.60
N GLN A 103 17.40 -6.13 12.92
CA GLN A 103 18.10 -7.16 13.69
C GLN A 103 17.38 -8.52 13.65
N ALA A 104 16.04 -8.53 13.73
CA ALA A 104 15.26 -9.75 13.57
C ALA A 104 15.40 -10.38 12.17
N LEU A 105 15.47 -9.57 11.12
CA LEU A 105 15.74 -10.01 9.75
C LEU A 105 17.19 -10.50 9.57
N MET A 106 18.16 -9.92 10.28
CA MET A 106 19.51 -10.46 10.30
C MET A 106 19.54 -11.83 10.97
N LEU A 107 18.84 -12.00 12.10
CA LEU A 107 18.67 -13.30 12.78
C LEU A 107 17.94 -14.32 11.89
N SER A 108 17.09 -13.87 10.96
CA SER A 108 16.39 -14.78 10.04
C SER A 108 17.29 -15.47 9.03
N ARG A 109 18.58 -15.14 8.97
CA ARG A 109 19.60 -15.85 8.19
C ARG A 109 20.08 -17.12 8.88
N GLU A 110 19.95 -17.19 10.20
CA GLU A 110 20.38 -18.33 11.02
C GLU A 110 19.19 -19.13 11.55
N VAL A 111 18.04 -18.46 11.71
CA VAL A 111 16.83 -19.03 12.29
C VAL A 111 15.66 -18.84 11.32
N GLU A 112 14.89 -19.91 11.10
CA GLU A 112 13.73 -19.84 10.21
C GLU A 112 12.55 -19.09 10.87
N PHE A 113 12.03 -18.09 10.16
CA PHE A 113 10.81 -17.37 10.53
C PHE A 113 9.77 -17.50 9.42
N LEU A 114 8.49 -17.49 9.81
CA LEU A 114 7.36 -17.35 8.90
C LEU A 114 6.95 -15.88 8.86
N PRO A 115 7.23 -15.15 7.77
CA PRO A 115 6.77 -13.78 7.61
C PRO A 115 5.32 -13.75 7.12
N GLU A 116 4.54 -12.85 7.70
CA GLU A 116 3.20 -12.47 7.26
C GLU A 116 3.19 -10.97 6.98
N PHE A 117 2.66 -10.59 5.82
CA PHE A 117 2.63 -9.20 5.36
C PHE A 117 1.17 -8.74 5.27
N SER A 118 0.85 -7.57 5.82
CA SER A 118 -0.53 -7.08 5.85
C SER A 118 -0.61 -5.56 5.74
N GLY A 119 -1.72 -5.07 5.19
CA GLY A 119 -2.05 -3.64 5.16
C GLY A 119 -1.09 -2.78 4.33
N PHE A 120 -0.34 -3.37 3.40
CA PHE A 120 0.62 -2.62 2.59
C PHE A 120 -0.09 -1.67 1.62
N SER A 121 0.30 -0.41 1.64
CA SER A 121 -0.25 0.61 0.75
C SER A 121 0.80 1.63 0.33
N LEU A 122 0.72 2.07 -0.91
CA LEU A 122 1.49 3.18 -1.47
C LEU A 122 0.58 4.41 -1.57
N SER A 123 1.04 5.55 -1.06
CA SER A 123 0.36 6.83 -1.24
C SER A 123 0.71 7.47 -2.60
N SER A 124 -0.07 8.46 -3.02
CA SER A 124 0.28 9.30 -4.18
C SER A 124 1.60 10.05 -3.98
N SER A 125 1.95 10.38 -2.72
CA SER A 125 3.21 11.01 -2.31
C SER A 125 4.37 10.03 -2.16
N ASN A 126 4.27 8.82 -2.75
CA ASN A 126 5.34 7.83 -2.81
C ASN A 126 5.79 7.27 -1.43
N VAL A 127 4.92 7.36 -0.42
CA VAL A 127 5.13 6.80 0.92
C VAL A 127 4.49 5.41 0.98
N VAL A 128 5.23 4.44 1.50
CA VAL A 128 4.74 3.08 1.75
C VAL A 128 4.49 2.90 3.23
N THR A 129 3.37 2.29 3.57
CA THR A 129 3.04 1.85 4.93
C THR A 129 2.59 0.40 4.90
N GLY A 130 2.76 -0.32 6.01
CA GLY A 130 2.28 -1.70 6.15
C GLY A 130 2.65 -2.29 7.50
N SER A 131 2.30 -3.56 7.72
CA SER A 131 2.67 -4.31 8.92
C SER A 131 3.31 -5.64 8.54
N ILE A 132 4.38 -5.96 9.25
CA ILE A 132 5.10 -7.23 9.14
C ILE A 132 4.95 -7.97 10.45
N LYS A 133 4.56 -9.24 10.36
CA LYS A 133 4.58 -10.18 11.47
C LYS A 133 5.59 -11.28 11.17
N LEU A 134 6.59 -11.44 12.03
CA LEU A 134 7.55 -12.54 11.97
C LEU A 134 7.21 -13.55 13.06
N THR A 135 6.95 -14.80 12.69
CA THR A 135 6.68 -15.88 13.65
C THR A 135 7.83 -16.88 13.63
N LEU A 136 8.36 -17.25 14.79
CA LEU A 136 9.44 -18.25 14.88
C LEU A 136 8.96 -19.62 14.38
N HIS A 137 9.65 -20.20 13.40
CA HIS A 137 9.38 -21.55 12.90
C HIS A 137 10.26 -22.61 13.58
N LYS A 138 10.29 -22.61 14.91
CA LYS A 138 11.09 -23.56 15.68
C LYS A 138 10.35 -24.00 16.93
N GLN A 139 10.22 -25.31 17.09
CA GLN A 139 9.70 -25.90 18.32
C GLN A 139 10.79 -25.94 19.39
N ASN A 140 10.45 -25.61 20.63
CA ASN A 140 11.35 -25.62 21.79
C ASN A 140 12.69 -24.88 21.55
N PRO A 141 12.66 -23.54 21.35
CA PRO A 141 13.87 -22.75 21.24
C PRO A 141 14.75 -22.85 22.50
N SER A 142 16.07 -22.76 22.33
CA SER A 142 17.01 -22.72 23.46
C SER A 142 16.76 -21.48 24.33
N ALA A 143 17.14 -21.55 25.61
CA ALA A 143 16.99 -20.41 26.54
C ALA A 143 17.72 -19.15 26.04
N GLU A 144 18.88 -19.34 25.40
CA GLU A 144 19.65 -18.26 24.77
C GLU A 144 18.86 -17.57 23.64
N LEU A 145 18.26 -18.36 22.73
CA LEU A 145 17.45 -17.83 21.64
C LEU A 145 16.21 -17.11 22.18
N VAL A 146 15.56 -17.64 23.22
CA VAL A 146 14.42 -16.98 23.87
C VAL A 146 14.81 -15.62 24.44
N SER A 147 15.98 -15.51 25.08
CA SER A 147 16.49 -14.24 25.59
C SER A 147 16.78 -13.24 24.47
N GLN A 148 17.38 -13.69 23.37
CA GLN A 148 17.62 -12.86 22.18
C GLN A 148 16.30 -12.37 21.56
N LEU A 149 15.32 -13.26 21.36
CA LEU A 149 14.00 -12.91 20.83
C LEU A 149 13.30 -11.88 21.71
N ALA A 150 13.37 -12.04 23.04
CA ALA A 150 12.81 -11.08 23.98
C ALA A 150 13.49 -9.70 23.87
N ALA A 151 14.82 -9.65 23.72
CA ALA A 151 15.57 -8.41 23.52
C ALA A 151 15.21 -7.70 22.20
N LEU A 152 14.87 -8.47 21.16
CA LEU A 152 14.38 -7.96 19.87
C LEU A 152 12.90 -7.53 19.91
N GLY A 153 12.22 -7.75 21.03
CA GLY A 153 10.83 -7.36 21.25
C GLY A 153 9.81 -8.35 20.68
N PHE A 154 10.18 -9.63 20.52
CA PHE A 154 9.23 -10.70 20.26
C PHE A 154 8.37 -10.97 21.50
N THR A 155 7.10 -11.25 21.27
CA THR A 155 6.13 -11.63 22.30
C THR A 155 5.81 -13.11 22.20
N LYS A 156 5.79 -13.80 23.35
CA LYS A 156 5.38 -15.19 23.45
C LYS A 156 3.86 -15.28 23.51
N ASN A 157 3.25 -16.08 22.63
CA ASN A 157 1.84 -16.40 22.70
C ASN A 157 1.63 -17.47 23.79
N PRO A 158 0.82 -17.20 24.83
CA PRO A 158 0.64 -18.15 25.94
C PRO A 158 -0.14 -19.41 25.56
N VAL A 159 -0.89 -19.38 24.44
CA VAL A 159 -1.74 -20.50 24.00
C VAL A 159 -0.96 -21.45 23.09
N THR A 160 -0.21 -20.89 22.14
CA THR A 160 0.50 -21.68 21.11
C THR A 160 1.98 -21.87 21.40
N ASP A 161 2.48 -21.27 22.49
CA ASP A 161 3.90 -21.20 22.86
C ASP A 161 4.81 -20.61 21.78
N SER A 162 4.24 -19.93 20.78
CA SER A 162 4.96 -19.36 19.64
C SER A 162 5.43 -17.94 19.89
N PHE A 163 6.62 -17.60 19.38
CA PHE A 163 7.16 -16.24 19.45
C PHE A 163 6.84 -15.49 18.17
N HIS A 164 6.31 -14.27 18.32
CA HIS A 164 6.02 -13.40 17.18
C HIS A 164 6.47 -11.96 17.42
N LEU A 165 6.89 -11.29 16.35
CA LEU A 165 7.20 -9.87 16.32
C LEU A 165 6.27 -9.20 15.32
N ILE A 166 5.48 -8.22 15.76
CA ILE A 166 4.60 -7.43 14.88
C ILE A 166 5.14 -6.00 14.84
N ARG A 167 5.43 -5.47 13.65
CA ARG A 167 5.90 -4.10 13.47
C ARG A 167 5.18 -3.42 12.32
N GLU A 168 4.67 -2.24 12.59
CA GLU A 168 4.25 -1.30 11.56
C GLU A 168 5.48 -0.62 10.98
N ILE A 169 5.51 -0.50 9.66
CA ILE A 169 6.61 0.13 8.94
C ILE A 169 6.08 1.24 8.06
N ARG A 170 6.91 2.27 7.91
CA ARG A 170 6.67 3.41 7.04
C ARG A 170 7.97 3.76 6.33
N GLY A 171 7.90 3.96 5.04
CA GLY A 171 9.07 4.21 4.21
C GLY A 171 8.73 4.89 2.90
N GLU A 172 9.70 4.94 2.02
CA GLU A 172 9.61 5.58 0.71
C GLU A 172 9.99 4.58 -0.38
N ARG A 173 9.35 4.68 -1.55
CA ARG A 173 9.64 3.85 -2.72
C ARG A 173 10.66 4.53 -3.64
N TYR A 174 11.55 3.74 -4.21
CA TYR A 174 12.59 4.17 -5.14
C TYR A 174 12.60 3.27 -6.37
N THR A 175 12.97 3.82 -7.52
CA THR A 175 13.20 3.04 -8.73
C THR A 175 14.65 2.58 -8.75
N ILE A 176 14.86 1.30 -9.08
CA ILE A 176 16.20 0.72 -9.22
C ILE A 176 16.65 0.88 -10.67
N GLU A 177 17.78 1.54 -10.88
CA GLU A 177 18.50 1.52 -12.16
C GLU A 177 19.76 0.67 -12.01
N GLY A 178 19.86 -0.41 -12.78
CA GLY A 178 20.97 -1.37 -12.71
C GLY A 178 20.77 -2.50 -11.70
N SER A 179 21.86 -3.19 -11.34
CA SER A 179 21.85 -4.29 -10.37
C SER A 179 22.45 -3.85 -9.04
N LEU A 180 21.68 -3.91 -7.96
CA LEU A 180 22.19 -3.69 -6.61
C LEU A 180 23.01 -4.93 -6.16
N PRO A 181 24.23 -4.78 -5.63
CA PRO A 181 25.04 -5.86 -5.08
C PRO A 181 24.49 -6.29 -3.70
N LEU A 182 23.24 -6.74 -3.69
CA LEU A 182 22.54 -7.19 -2.50
C LEU A 182 22.40 -8.71 -2.52
N GLU A 183 22.53 -9.30 -1.35
CA GLU A 183 22.26 -10.72 -1.16
C GLU A 183 20.78 -10.99 -1.39
N LYS A 184 20.50 -11.81 -2.40
CA LYS A 184 19.14 -12.18 -2.75
C LYS A 184 18.63 -13.22 -1.77
N LEU A 185 17.34 -13.14 -1.46
CA LEU A 185 16.63 -14.16 -0.72
C LEU A 185 16.58 -15.44 -1.55
N GLU A 186 16.70 -16.59 -0.88
CA GLU A 186 16.53 -17.90 -1.52
C GLU A 186 15.12 -18.06 -2.13
N LYS A 187 14.12 -17.45 -1.48
CA LYS A 187 12.72 -17.45 -1.91
C LYS A 187 12.21 -16.01 -2.00
N GLU A 188 11.57 -15.68 -3.12
CA GLU A 188 10.85 -14.41 -3.25
C GLU A 188 9.56 -14.45 -2.44
N TYR A 189 9.27 -13.38 -1.69
CA TYR A 189 8.01 -13.23 -0.97
C TYR A 189 7.05 -12.36 -1.77
N GLN A 190 5.80 -12.81 -1.89
CA GLN A 190 4.76 -12.04 -2.55
C GLN A 190 4.04 -11.16 -1.53
N VAL A 191 4.07 -9.85 -1.74
CA VAL A 191 3.38 -8.87 -0.88
C VAL A 191 2.32 -8.16 -1.72
N SER A 192 1.05 -8.25 -1.31
CA SER A 192 0.00 -7.44 -1.94
C SER A 192 0.12 -6.00 -1.45
N MET A 193 0.19 -5.06 -2.40
CA MET A 193 0.30 -3.64 -2.14
C MET A 193 -0.87 -2.90 -2.78
N SER A 194 -1.60 -2.15 -1.97
CA SER A 194 -2.64 -1.24 -2.45
C SER A 194 -2.02 -0.01 -3.09
N MET A 195 -2.37 0.26 -4.35
CA MET A 195 -1.85 1.37 -5.13
C MET A 195 -2.83 2.56 -5.10
N PRO A 196 -2.34 3.81 -5.18
CA PRO A 196 -3.22 4.96 -5.27
C PRO A 196 -3.91 5.01 -6.65
N ARG A 197 -5.08 5.65 -6.74
CA ARG A 197 -5.76 5.86 -8.02
C ARG A 197 -5.13 7.07 -8.73
N GLY A 198 -4.82 6.93 -10.02
CA GLY A 198 -4.27 8.01 -10.85
C GLY A 198 -2.75 7.93 -11.02
N PRO A 199 -2.14 8.94 -11.68
CA PRO A 199 -0.69 9.01 -11.81
C PRO A 199 -0.07 9.06 -10.42
N ILE A 200 0.83 8.12 -10.16
CA ILE A 200 1.72 8.19 -9.01
C ILE A 200 2.78 9.22 -9.39
N ASP A 201 3.14 10.13 -8.48
CA ASP A 201 4.27 11.02 -8.71
C ASP A 201 5.46 10.16 -9.12
N THR A 202 5.88 10.35 -10.37
CA THR A 202 6.84 9.46 -11.01
C THR A 202 8.19 9.74 -10.39
N ALA A 203 8.64 8.80 -9.55
CA ALA A 203 10.02 8.54 -9.17
C ALA A 203 10.93 9.78 -9.10
N GLY A 204 10.79 10.58 -8.05
CA GLY A 204 11.74 11.67 -7.78
C GLY A 204 13.12 11.22 -7.28
N ARG A 205 13.33 9.92 -7.05
CA ARG A 205 14.61 9.41 -6.53
C ARG A 205 14.96 8.06 -7.14
N VAL A 206 15.95 8.06 -8.02
CA VAL A 206 16.59 6.87 -8.57
C VAL A 206 17.69 6.43 -7.62
N ILE A 207 17.68 5.16 -7.20
CA ILE A 207 18.84 4.57 -6.54
C ILE A 207 19.67 3.91 -7.64
N ALA A 208 20.68 4.62 -8.11
CA ALA A 208 21.60 4.11 -9.15
C ALA A 208 22.70 3.21 -8.57
N THR A 209 22.88 3.18 -7.25
CA THR A 209 23.94 2.42 -6.55
C THR A 209 23.67 2.44 -5.04
N PRO A 210 24.11 1.44 -4.25
CA PRO A 210 24.15 1.54 -2.78
C PRO A 210 25.02 2.68 -2.24
N VAL A 211 25.80 3.34 -3.10
CA VAL A 211 26.57 4.55 -2.79
C VAL A 211 25.69 5.81 -2.82
N ALA A 212 24.52 5.77 -3.50
CA ALA A 212 23.58 6.88 -3.60
C ALA A 212 22.52 6.89 -2.48
N ILE A 213 22.46 5.84 -1.64
CA ILE A 213 22.00 6.04 -0.26
C ILE A 213 23.14 6.85 0.37
N THR A 214 23.02 8.17 0.27
CA THR A 214 23.93 9.08 0.95
C THR A 214 23.85 8.74 2.42
N PHE A 215 24.82 7.94 2.86
CA PHE A 215 25.45 8.10 4.15
C PHE A 215 25.40 9.59 4.47
N ASP A 216 24.86 9.95 5.62
CA ASP A 216 25.31 11.17 6.27
C ASP A 216 26.76 10.88 6.71
N ALA A 217 27.62 10.85 5.71
CA ALA A 217 29.02 10.58 5.83
C ALA A 217 29.60 11.86 6.39
N ALA A 218 29.80 11.86 7.70
CA ALA A 218 30.94 12.53 8.32
C ALA A 218 32.28 11.97 7.78
N ALA A 219 32.39 11.81 6.47
CA ALA A 219 33.56 11.37 5.72
C ALA A 219 33.69 12.18 4.41
N THR A 220 33.51 13.50 4.50
CA THR A 220 34.18 14.48 3.61
C THR A 220 35.58 14.83 4.12
N VAL A 221 36.23 13.90 4.82
CA VAL A 221 37.62 14.01 5.24
C VAL A 221 38.37 12.81 4.68
N VAL A 222 39.48 13.08 3.99
CA VAL A 222 40.37 12.14 3.29
C VAL A 222 40.03 11.82 1.81
N ALA A 223 39.72 12.85 1.01
CA ALA A 223 40.10 12.82 -0.41
C ALA A 223 40.68 14.15 -0.94
N ILE A 224 40.98 15.09 -0.04
CA ILE A 224 41.53 16.41 -0.40
C ILE A 224 43.02 16.63 0.01
N PRO A 225 43.70 15.86 0.91
CA PRO A 225 45.12 16.12 1.15
C PRO A 225 46.07 15.42 0.15
N LEU A 226 45.59 14.50 -0.69
CA LEU A 226 46.46 13.79 -1.65
C LEU A 226 46.70 14.58 -2.95
N PHE A 227 45.75 15.42 -3.39
CA PHE A 227 45.98 16.29 -4.54
C PHE A 227 46.91 17.47 -4.21
N ALA A 228 46.87 17.99 -2.98
CA ALA A 228 47.78 19.04 -2.53
C ALA A 228 49.24 18.55 -2.43
N LEU A 229 49.45 17.32 -1.93
CA LEU A 229 50.78 16.70 -1.89
C LEU A 229 51.34 16.36 -3.28
N PHE A 230 50.48 16.02 -4.25
CA PHE A 230 50.90 15.78 -5.63
C PHE A 230 51.20 17.07 -6.40
N ALA A 231 50.45 18.15 -6.15
CA ALA A 231 50.70 19.45 -6.77
C ALA A 231 52.00 20.10 -6.27
N VAL A 232 52.35 19.91 -4.99
CA VAL A 232 53.61 20.38 -4.40
C VAL A 232 54.79 19.51 -4.85
N SER A 233 54.63 18.19 -5.02
CA SER A 233 55.72 17.31 -5.47
C SER A 233 56.04 17.46 -6.97
N GLN A 234 55.10 17.92 -7.79
CA GLN A 234 55.30 18.21 -9.22
C GLN A 234 55.76 19.66 -9.49
N GLY A 235 56.03 20.45 -8.44
CA GLY A 235 56.55 21.81 -8.57
C GLY A 235 55.62 22.78 -9.32
N LEU A 236 54.32 22.50 -9.39
CA LEU A 236 53.36 23.32 -10.14
C LEU A 236 52.92 24.58 -9.37
N LEU A 237 53.31 24.69 -8.10
CA LEU A 237 53.12 25.86 -7.25
C LEU A 237 54.43 26.15 -6.52
N GLY A 238 55.35 26.81 -7.23
CA GLY A 238 56.43 27.64 -6.67
C GLY A 238 56.11 29.11 -6.91
N PRO A 239 56.72 30.04 -6.14
CA PRO A 239 56.14 31.29 -5.64
C PRO A 239 55.60 32.27 -6.68
#